data_AF-A0A9P5T4W9-F1
#
_entry.id   AF-A0A9P5T4W9-F1
#
_cell.length_a   1.000
_cell.length_b   1.000
_cell.length_c   1.000
_cell.angle_alpha   90.00
_cell.angle_beta   90.00
_cell.angle_gamma   90.00
#
_symmetry.space_group_name_H-M   'P 1'
#
loop_
_entity.id
_entity.type
_entity.pdbx_description
1 polymer ?
#
loop_
_entity_poly.entity_id
_entity_poly.type
_entity_poly.pdbx_seq_one_letter_code
_entity_poly.pdbx_strand_id
1 'polypeptide(L)'
;MALTTLLLCAFSLALLSYGQPEALENHNSSDLLSTCNKIAAAISGSSKVFFPPASEYLFDIEHFSSSSTEASACSVEPGSAEDVGEILRILGSSRTPFAVKGGGHSMNPGFSSTQGVQITMSRFNKTKVNSASGTVDVGAGLTWDQVFATLESTGVNVVGGRIPGIGVAGLTLGGGYSFLSSQYGLTLDNVAGYELVLPNGTVTTVTSEDDDLWFGLRGGLNNFGIVTKFIFKSYSQGNVWGGIRFYSDNQLDAIKEALFKYQQKNDTRAKVDVSLSYSSGQLLCAVLFFYDAPTPSGVYDDFLDIPAIKGNVSTTSFFDFFQSLGPQGTSDNHRVFEDTASVIQYSPAVFDAFVDQINIWGRRLQALDENVALALVLEPFDKDIFSHGTASAYPPDRSHAIFPSSLTFEWSNASLDDTMAFALRNISNSIRAAALADGQDVSHAALYPNYALFGTPLEDMYGGNVERLRKIKAAIDPEDVMGLAGGWKF
;
A
#
# COMPACT_ATOMS: atom_id res chain seq x y z
N MET A 1 10.72 -61.14 -25.23
CA MET A 1 9.48 -61.17 -26.04
C MET A 1 8.32 -60.93 -25.08
N ALA A 2 7.37 -60.05 -25.43
CA ALA A 2 6.26 -59.46 -24.65
C ALA A 2 6.66 -58.28 -23.73
N LEU A 3 6.41 -57.02 -24.12
CA LEU A 3 5.19 -56.18 -24.18
C LEU A 3 4.80 -55.53 -22.83
N THR A 4 5.16 -54.24 -22.74
CA THR A 4 4.50 -53.08 -22.11
C THR A 4 3.23 -53.26 -21.29
N THR A 5 3.22 -52.68 -20.08
CA THR A 5 2.02 -52.02 -19.51
C THR A 5 2.44 -50.83 -18.64
N LEU A 6 2.05 -49.63 -19.06
CA LEU A 6 2.20 -48.35 -18.37
C LEU A 6 1.05 -48.21 -17.36
N LEU A 7 1.32 -47.98 -16.08
CA LEU A 7 0.30 -47.58 -15.12
C LEU A 7 0.26 -46.05 -15.06
N LEU A 8 -0.79 -45.45 -15.63
CA LEU A 8 -1.17 -44.07 -15.36
C LEU A 8 -1.85 -43.99 -13.99
N CYS A 9 -1.24 -43.27 -13.04
CA CYS A 9 -1.98 -42.69 -11.92
C CYS A 9 -2.46 -41.29 -12.35
N ALA A 10 -3.77 -41.16 -12.55
CA ALA A 10 -4.42 -39.89 -12.79
C ALA A 10 -4.42 -39.05 -11.50
N PHE A 11 -3.70 -37.94 -11.50
CA PHE A 11 -3.90 -36.87 -10.53
C PHE A 11 -5.07 -36.02 -11.00
N SER A 12 -6.18 -36.11 -10.29
CA SER A 12 -7.35 -35.26 -10.47
C SER A 12 -6.98 -33.82 -10.09
N LEU A 13 -6.87 -32.92 -11.09
CA LEU A 13 -6.93 -31.48 -10.83
C LEU A 13 -8.34 -31.13 -10.36
N ALA A 14 -8.53 -31.02 -9.05
CA ALA A 14 -9.65 -30.27 -8.51
C ALA A 14 -9.28 -28.78 -8.62
N LEU A 15 -9.69 -28.14 -9.72
CA LEU A 15 -9.79 -26.69 -9.79
C LEU A 15 -10.83 -26.25 -8.76
N LEU A 16 -10.37 -25.84 -7.59
CA LEU A 16 -11.17 -25.03 -6.69
C LEU A 16 -11.38 -23.69 -7.40
N SER A 17 -12.54 -23.51 -8.02
CA SER A 17 -13.03 -22.21 -8.41
C SER A 17 -13.09 -21.37 -7.15
N TYR A 18 -12.18 -20.41 -7.01
CA TYR A 18 -12.31 -19.37 -5.99
C TYR A 18 -13.67 -18.71 -6.22
N GLY A 19 -14.55 -18.84 -5.23
CA GLY A 19 -15.85 -18.19 -5.26
C GLY A 19 -15.65 -16.70 -5.45
N GLN A 20 -16.24 -16.15 -6.51
CA GLN A 20 -16.49 -14.73 -6.54
C GLN A 20 -17.29 -14.35 -5.28
N PRO A 21 -17.06 -13.18 -4.68
CA PRO A 21 -17.95 -12.66 -3.66
C PRO A 21 -19.39 -12.69 -4.19
N GLU A 22 -20.33 -13.01 -3.29
CA GLU A 22 -21.75 -13.11 -3.58
C GLU A 22 -22.21 -11.97 -4.50
N ALA A 23 -22.97 -12.35 -5.52
CA ALA A 23 -23.36 -11.49 -6.64
C ALA A 23 -23.79 -10.09 -6.17
N LEU A 24 -23.04 -9.07 -6.62
CA LEU A 24 -23.56 -7.72 -6.74
C LEU A 24 -24.89 -7.83 -7.50
N GLU A 25 -26.00 -7.45 -6.87
CA GLU A 25 -27.27 -7.31 -7.58
C GLU A 25 -27.02 -6.55 -8.88
N ASN A 26 -27.51 -7.08 -10.00
CA ASN A 26 -27.41 -6.44 -11.31
C ASN A 26 -28.16 -5.10 -11.28
N HIS A 27 -27.53 -4.04 -10.77
CA HIS A 27 -28.01 -2.68 -10.92
C HIS A 27 -28.05 -2.38 -12.41
N ASN A 28 -29.25 -2.11 -12.93
CA ASN A 28 -29.37 -1.69 -14.31
C ASN A 28 -28.70 -0.32 -14.48
N SER A 29 -28.15 -0.04 -15.66
CA SER A 29 -27.49 1.25 -15.94
C SER A 29 -28.39 2.46 -15.68
N SER A 30 -29.71 2.29 -15.81
CA SER A 30 -30.73 3.29 -15.45
C SER A 30 -30.68 3.68 -13.97
N ASP A 31 -30.42 2.72 -13.08
CA ASP A 31 -30.50 2.88 -11.63
C ASP A 31 -29.24 3.58 -11.10
N LEU A 32 -28.08 3.25 -11.68
CA LEU A 32 -26.81 3.94 -11.41
C LEU A 32 -26.87 5.42 -11.83
N LEU A 33 -27.37 5.70 -13.04
CA LEU A 33 -27.55 7.08 -13.51
C LEU A 33 -28.58 7.84 -12.66
N SER A 34 -29.65 7.20 -12.21
CA SER A 34 -30.60 7.81 -11.27
C SER A 34 -29.91 8.22 -9.98
N THR A 35 -29.05 7.35 -9.42
CA THR A 35 -28.27 7.62 -8.21
C THR A 35 -27.30 8.78 -8.40
N CYS A 36 -26.54 8.80 -9.50
CA CYS A 36 -25.65 9.90 -9.84
C CYS A 36 -26.39 11.25 -9.93
N ASN A 37 -27.58 11.27 -10.55
CA ASN A 37 -28.39 12.48 -10.64
C ASN A 37 -28.95 12.93 -9.28
N LYS A 38 -29.34 11.99 -8.41
CA LYS A 38 -29.74 12.30 -7.03
C LYS A 38 -28.60 12.94 -6.24
N ILE A 39 -27.39 12.39 -6.37
CA ILE A 39 -26.19 12.97 -5.75
C ILE A 39 -25.96 14.39 -6.27
N ALA A 40 -25.97 14.59 -7.60
CA ALA A 40 -25.75 15.89 -8.21
C ALA A 40 -26.76 16.97 -7.76
N ALA A 41 -28.00 16.56 -7.45
CA ALA A 41 -29.04 17.44 -6.97
C ALA A 41 -28.98 17.75 -5.46
N ALA A 42 -28.33 16.89 -4.66
CA ALA A 42 -28.30 16.98 -3.20
C ALA A 42 -27.06 17.67 -2.64
N ILE A 43 -25.90 17.50 -3.30
CA ILE A 43 -24.62 18.06 -2.85
C ILE A 43 -24.53 19.57 -3.08
N SER A 44 -23.70 20.23 -2.28
CA SER A 44 -23.48 21.67 -2.34
C SER A 44 -22.72 22.14 -3.59
N GLY A 45 -22.69 23.46 -3.81
CA GLY A 45 -21.97 24.07 -4.94
C GLY A 45 -20.44 23.92 -4.91
N SER A 46 -19.84 23.52 -3.77
CA SER A 46 -18.41 23.17 -3.70
C SER A 46 -18.09 21.78 -4.24
N SER A 47 -19.12 20.95 -4.42
CA SER A 47 -19.01 19.60 -4.96
C SER A 47 -19.38 19.54 -6.44
N LYS A 48 -18.90 18.51 -7.14
CA LYS A 48 -19.24 18.26 -8.55
C LYS A 48 -19.44 16.77 -8.83
N VAL A 49 -20.33 16.48 -9.77
CA VAL A 49 -20.50 15.16 -10.38
C VAL A 49 -20.08 15.27 -11.84
N PHE A 50 -19.27 14.33 -12.32
CA PHE A 50 -18.88 14.24 -13.72
C PHE A 50 -19.32 12.91 -14.31
N PHE A 51 -19.64 12.94 -15.60
CA PHE A 51 -20.13 11.79 -16.35
C PHE A 51 -19.19 11.49 -17.52
N PRO A 52 -19.11 10.23 -17.98
CA PRO A 52 -18.36 9.89 -19.18
C PRO A 52 -18.84 10.68 -20.40
N PRO A 53 -17.95 11.09 -21.32
CA PRO A 53 -16.49 10.97 -21.30
C PRO A 53 -15.78 12.28 -20.87
N ALA A 54 -16.33 13.04 -19.91
CA ALA A 54 -15.72 14.30 -19.49
C ALA A 54 -14.27 14.10 -19.02
N SER A 55 -13.40 15.09 -19.27
CA SER A 55 -11.97 15.02 -18.89
C SER A 55 -11.78 14.82 -17.38
N GLU A 56 -12.57 15.53 -16.59
CA GLU A 56 -12.58 15.45 -15.14
C GLU A 56 -13.00 14.05 -14.67
N TYR A 57 -14.03 13.48 -15.31
CA TYR A 57 -14.43 12.10 -15.07
C TYR A 57 -13.29 11.11 -15.34
N LEU A 58 -12.58 11.25 -16.47
CA LEU A 58 -11.47 10.37 -16.81
C LEU A 58 -10.32 10.45 -15.79
N PHE A 59 -9.98 11.65 -15.33
CA PHE A 59 -9.00 11.86 -14.26
C PHE A 59 -9.47 11.28 -12.92
N ASP A 60 -10.76 11.40 -12.62
CA ASP A 60 -11.34 10.90 -11.38
C ASP A 60 -11.40 9.38 -11.28
N ILE A 61 -11.40 8.66 -12.41
CA ILE A 61 -11.38 7.19 -12.41
C ILE A 61 -9.97 6.61 -12.62
N GLU A 62 -9.02 7.42 -13.05
CA GLU A 62 -7.64 6.99 -13.32
C GLU A 62 -6.93 6.54 -12.03
N HIS A 63 -6.15 5.47 -12.14
CA HIS A 63 -5.35 4.86 -11.09
C HIS A 63 -3.91 4.66 -11.55
N PHE A 64 -3.00 4.52 -10.59
CA PHE A 64 -1.59 4.19 -10.83
C PHE A 64 -1.42 2.95 -11.72
N SER A 65 -2.22 1.91 -11.45
CA SER A 65 -2.27 0.70 -12.26
C SER A 65 -3.52 0.69 -13.13
N SER A 66 -3.36 0.53 -14.43
CA SER A 66 -4.49 0.42 -15.36
C SER A 66 -5.36 -0.82 -15.12
N SER A 67 -4.82 -1.88 -14.49
CA SER A 67 -5.63 -3.04 -14.07
C SER A 67 -6.59 -2.71 -12.93
N SER A 68 -6.37 -1.59 -12.23
CA SER A 68 -7.22 -1.10 -11.15
C SER A 68 -8.19 0.00 -11.60
N THR A 69 -8.19 0.43 -12.86
CA THR A 69 -9.15 1.42 -13.36
C THR A 69 -10.43 0.73 -13.87
N GLU A 70 -11.59 1.13 -13.35
CA GLU A 70 -12.90 0.69 -13.82
C GLU A 70 -13.75 1.88 -14.30
N ALA A 71 -14.63 1.62 -15.28
CA ALA A 71 -15.55 2.62 -15.79
C ALA A 71 -16.80 2.74 -14.90
N SER A 72 -16.78 3.70 -13.98
CA SER A 72 -17.92 4.06 -13.14
C SER A 72 -19.08 4.71 -13.93
N ALA A 73 -20.29 4.72 -13.37
CA ALA A 73 -21.42 5.44 -13.95
C ALA A 73 -21.26 6.96 -13.89
N CYS A 74 -20.62 7.46 -12.83
CA CYS A 74 -20.20 8.84 -12.65
C CYS A 74 -19.07 8.91 -11.60
N SER A 75 -18.31 9.99 -11.65
CA SER A 75 -17.43 10.39 -10.56
C SER A 75 -18.05 11.53 -9.76
N VAL A 76 -17.73 11.60 -8.47
CA VAL A 76 -18.16 12.63 -7.55
C VAL A 76 -16.96 13.17 -6.80
N GLU A 77 -16.75 14.48 -6.91
CA GLU A 77 -15.77 15.23 -6.13
C GLU A 77 -16.51 15.97 -4.99
N PRO A 78 -16.64 15.39 -3.78
CA PRO A 78 -17.16 16.10 -2.62
C PRO A 78 -16.24 17.26 -2.22
N GLY A 79 -16.82 18.44 -2.01
CA GLY A 79 -16.13 19.66 -1.58
C GLY A 79 -16.18 19.93 -0.08
N SER A 80 -16.93 19.13 0.69
CA SER A 80 -17.09 19.26 2.14
C SER A 80 -17.37 17.90 2.78
N ALA A 81 -17.11 17.76 4.09
CA ALA A 81 -17.39 16.53 4.82
C ALA A 81 -18.91 16.25 4.89
N GLU A 82 -19.72 17.29 4.95
CA GLU A 82 -21.18 17.21 4.91
C GLU A 82 -21.68 16.66 3.58
N ASP A 83 -21.07 17.05 2.46
CA ASP A 83 -21.40 16.50 1.14
C ASP A 83 -21.03 15.01 1.03
N VAL A 84 -19.90 14.59 1.61
CA VAL A 84 -19.56 13.15 1.73
C VAL A 84 -20.67 12.42 2.49
N GLY A 85 -21.20 13.04 3.56
CA GLY A 85 -22.27 12.44 4.35
C GLY A 85 -23.60 12.31 3.59
N GLU A 86 -23.95 13.31 2.77
CA GLU A 86 -25.11 13.22 1.87
C GLU A 86 -24.92 12.12 0.81
N ILE A 87 -23.73 12.02 0.22
CA ILE A 87 -23.37 10.98 -0.75
C ILE A 87 -23.54 9.59 -0.12
N LEU A 88 -22.98 9.35 1.07
CA LEU A 88 -23.10 8.07 1.77
C LEU A 88 -24.56 7.70 2.08
N ARG A 89 -25.38 8.66 2.50
CA ARG A 89 -26.82 8.43 2.74
C ARG A 89 -27.55 8.03 1.46
N ILE A 90 -27.28 8.70 0.34
CA ILE A 90 -27.88 8.36 -0.95
C ILE A 90 -27.45 6.96 -1.37
N LEU A 91 -26.14 6.67 -1.37
CA LEU A 91 -25.59 5.36 -1.75
C LEU A 91 -26.12 4.22 -0.87
N GLY A 92 -26.20 4.43 0.44
CA GLY A 92 -26.79 3.48 1.38
C GLY A 92 -28.27 3.23 1.10
N SER A 93 -29.05 4.28 0.80
CA SER A 93 -30.48 4.16 0.48
C SER A 93 -30.75 3.48 -0.87
N SER A 94 -29.88 3.70 -1.86
CA SER A 94 -30.00 3.10 -3.19
C SER A 94 -29.27 1.76 -3.32
N ARG A 95 -28.56 1.33 -2.27
CA ARG A 95 -27.66 0.17 -2.26
C ARG A 95 -26.68 0.17 -3.45
N THR A 96 -26.22 1.35 -3.85
CA THR A 96 -25.36 1.50 -5.03
C THR A 96 -23.90 1.21 -4.65
N PRO A 97 -23.22 0.30 -5.36
CA PRO A 97 -21.79 0.08 -5.18
C PRO A 97 -21.01 1.36 -5.43
N PHE A 98 -19.96 1.58 -4.64
CA PHE A 98 -19.10 2.74 -4.81
C PHE A 98 -17.64 2.40 -4.56
N ALA A 99 -16.76 3.34 -4.86
CA ALA A 99 -15.37 3.26 -4.44
C ALA A 99 -14.88 4.63 -4.00
N VAL A 100 -13.84 4.65 -3.18
CA VAL A 100 -13.24 5.87 -2.65
C VAL A 100 -11.79 5.93 -3.10
N LYS A 101 -11.45 6.97 -3.86
CA LYS A 101 -10.09 7.24 -4.30
C LYS A 101 -9.50 8.43 -3.54
N GLY A 102 -8.43 8.18 -2.80
CA GLY A 102 -7.48 9.19 -2.35
C GLY A 102 -6.50 9.52 -3.48
N GLY A 103 -5.30 8.95 -3.43
CA GLY A 103 -4.28 9.10 -4.48
C GLY A 103 -4.30 8.06 -5.62
N GLY A 104 -5.19 7.06 -5.58
CA GLY A 104 -5.33 6.09 -6.69
C GLY A 104 -4.24 5.01 -6.80
N HIS A 105 -3.51 4.73 -5.73
CA HIS A 105 -2.38 3.80 -5.72
C HIS A 105 -2.73 2.37 -5.26
N SER A 106 -4.02 2.03 -5.15
CA SER A 106 -4.43 0.63 -4.95
C SER A 106 -4.15 -0.14 -6.23
N MET A 107 -3.48 -1.29 -6.11
CA MET A 107 -3.16 -2.18 -7.23
C MET A 107 -4.14 -3.36 -7.35
N ASN A 108 -5.00 -3.53 -6.34
CA ASN A 108 -6.08 -4.51 -6.36
C ASN A 108 -7.28 -3.97 -7.17
N PRO A 109 -7.74 -4.68 -8.22
CA PRO A 109 -8.93 -4.30 -8.97
C PRO A 109 -10.18 -4.24 -8.07
N GLY A 110 -11.04 -3.25 -8.28
CA GLY A 110 -12.29 -3.08 -7.52
C GLY A 110 -12.12 -2.61 -6.07
N PHE A 111 -10.91 -2.20 -5.65
CA PHE A 111 -10.68 -1.71 -4.29
C PHE A 111 -10.94 -0.21 -4.14
N SER A 112 -10.26 0.61 -4.96
CA SER A 112 -10.51 2.06 -5.03
C SER A 112 -11.20 2.49 -6.32
N SER A 113 -11.66 1.51 -7.12
CA SER A 113 -12.42 1.66 -8.35
C SER A 113 -13.73 0.87 -8.31
N THR A 114 -14.68 1.23 -9.19
CA THR A 114 -15.99 0.59 -9.27
C THR A 114 -16.65 0.86 -10.63
N GLN A 115 -17.66 0.05 -10.97
CA GLN A 115 -18.62 0.35 -12.04
C GLN A 115 -19.81 1.20 -11.57
N GLY A 116 -19.97 1.37 -10.25
CA GLY A 116 -21.02 2.18 -9.64
C GLY A 116 -20.64 3.67 -9.56
N VAL A 117 -20.58 4.24 -8.35
CA VAL A 117 -20.21 5.66 -8.15
C VAL A 117 -18.77 5.78 -7.67
N GLN A 118 -17.93 6.50 -8.42
CA GLN A 118 -16.55 6.79 -8.00
C GLN A 118 -16.52 8.06 -7.14
N ILE A 119 -16.21 7.93 -5.85
CA ILE A 119 -15.93 9.08 -4.99
C ILE A 119 -14.42 9.38 -5.08
N THR A 120 -14.08 10.61 -5.44
CA THR A 120 -12.69 11.09 -5.51
C THR A 120 -12.48 12.20 -4.49
N MET A 121 -11.45 12.06 -3.64
CA MET A 121 -11.19 13.00 -2.56
C MET A 121 -10.37 14.21 -3.02
N SER A 122 -10.23 14.44 -4.33
CA SER A 122 -9.36 15.46 -4.97
C SER A 122 -9.52 16.89 -4.42
N ARG A 123 -10.70 17.24 -3.90
CA ARG A 123 -11.00 18.56 -3.31
C ARG A 123 -10.53 18.70 -1.86
N PHE A 124 -10.29 17.60 -1.15
CA PHE A 124 -9.66 17.58 0.17
C PHE A 124 -8.13 17.65 0.02
N ASN A 125 -7.66 18.78 -0.52
CA ASN A 125 -6.27 18.99 -0.96
C ASN A 125 -5.52 20.07 -0.17
N LYS A 126 -5.88 20.27 1.10
CA LYS A 126 -5.26 21.29 1.94
C LYS A 126 -4.28 20.68 2.93
N THR A 127 -3.14 21.35 3.07
CA THR A 127 -2.13 21.11 4.10
C THR A 127 -2.02 22.37 4.95
N LYS A 128 -2.07 22.24 6.28
CA LYS A 128 -1.94 23.37 7.19
C LYS A 128 -1.04 23.01 8.37
N VAL A 129 0.07 23.74 8.51
CA VAL A 129 0.97 23.60 9.66
C VAL A 129 0.40 24.35 10.86
N ASN A 130 0.28 23.67 11.99
CA ASN A 130 -0.16 24.21 13.27
C ASN A 130 1.03 24.21 14.25
N SER A 131 1.89 25.24 14.18
CA SER A 131 3.14 25.31 14.94
C SER A 131 2.93 25.28 16.46
N ALA A 132 1.82 25.81 16.97
CA ALA A 132 1.53 25.83 18.40
C ALA A 132 1.26 24.44 18.99
N SER A 133 0.66 23.54 18.20
CA SER A 133 0.34 22.17 18.61
C SER A 133 1.35 21.13 18.12
N GLY A 134 2.32 21.53 17.29
CA GLY A 134 3.27 20.59 16.67
C GLY A 134 2.57 19.59 15.74
N THR A 135 1.55 20.05 15.01
CA THR A 135 0.77 19.20 14.11
C THR A 135 0.63 19.79 12.71
N VAL A 136 0.25 18.95 11.75
CA VAL A 136 -0.08 19.31 10.38
C VAL A 136 -1.42 18.68 10.02
N ASP A 137 -2.39 19.52 9.64
CA ASP A 137 -3.65 19.05 9.07
C ASP A 137 -3.42 18.73 7.59
N VAL A 138 -3.80 17.54 7.15
CA VAL A 138 -3.60 17.05 5.79
C VAL A 138 -4.91 16.47 5.25
N GLY A 139 -5.38 16.99 4.13
CA GLY A 139 -6.57 16.50 3.45
C GLY A 139 -6.38 15.12 2.83
N ALA A 140 -7.44 14.31 2.84
CA ALA A 140 -7.40 12.90 2.42
C ALA A 140 -7.15 12.68 0.91
N GLY A 141 -7.33 13.72 0.09
CA GLY A 141 -7.09 13.66 -1.36
C GLY A 141 -5.64 13.90 -1.77
N LEU A 142 -4.75 14.21 -0.83
CA LEU A 142 -3.36 14.53 -1.14
C LEU A 142 -2.52 13.27 -1.41
N THR A 143 -1.50 13.44 -2.23
CA THR A 143 -0.34 12.52 -2.27
C THR A 143 0.78 12.99 -1.36
N TRP A 144 1.70 12.10 -1.02
CA TRP A 144 2.87 12.44 -0.21
C TRP A 144 3.79 13.45 -0.90
N ASP A 145 3.83 13.48 -2.24
CA ASP A 145 4.51 14.51 -3.02
C ASP A 145 4.02 15.91 -2.65
N GLN A 146 2.70 16.10 -2.64
CA GLN A 146 2.08 17.39 -2.37
C GLN A 146 2.27 17.81 -0.91
N VAL A 147 2.21 16.84 0.02
CA VAL A 147 2.45 17.09 1.44
C VAL A 147 3.90 17.52 1.66
N PHE A 148 4.87 16.74 1.21
CA PHE A 148 6.29 17.06 1.40
C PHE A 148 6.70 18.34 0.68
N ALA A 149 6.19 18.59 -0.53
CA ALA A 149 6.41 19.86 -1.23
C ALA A 149 5.91 21.07 -0.43
N THR A 150 4.75 20.94 0.24
CA THR A 150 4.20 22.02 1.07
C THR A 150 5.02 22.23 2.35
N LEU A 151 5.55 21.15 2.93
CA LEU A 151 6.28 21.19 4.19
C LEU A 151 7.75 21.59 4.06
N GLU A 152 8.35 21.44 2.88
CA GLU A 152 9.77 21.66 2.60
C GLU A 152 10.32 22.98 3.18
N SER A 153 9.59 24.09 3.02
CA SER A 153 10.03 25.41 3.49
C SER A 153 9.68 25.72 4.96
N THR A 154 9.05 24.79 5.68
CA THR A 154 8.49 25.03 7.02
C THR A 154 9.42 24.61 8.15
N GLY A 155 10.49 23.86 7.84
CA GLY A 155 11.44 23.30 8.81
C GLY A 155 10.91 22.10 9.61
N VAL A 156 9.71 21.62 9.29
CA VAL A 156 9.13 20.41 9.86
C VAL A 156 8.69 19.45 8.77
N ASN A 157 8.56 18.17 9.13
CA ASN A 157 8.03 17.13 8.27
C ASN A 157 7.13 16.16 9.06
N VAL A 158 6.49 15.22 8.38
CA VAL A 158 5.60 14.20 8.95
C VAL A 158 6.05 12.81 8.51
N VAL A 159 5.64 11.78 9.26
CA VAL A 159 5.94 10.37 8.94
C VAL A 159 5.01 9.90 7.81
N GLY A 160 5.46 9.99 6.57
CA GLY A 160 4.67 9.68 5.37
C GLY A 160 5.26 8.58 4.49
N GLY A 161 4.70 8.43 3.29
CA GLY A 161 5.09 7.43 2.30
C GLY A 161 6.51 7.62 1.76
N ARG A 162 7.07 6.52 1.25
CA ARG A 162 8.47 6.45 0.79
C ARG A 162 8.66 6.68 -0.70
N ILE A 163 7.61 6.50 -1.50
CA ILE A 163 7.66 6.56 -2.97
C ILE A 163 6.70 7.64 -3.49
N PRO A 164 7.11 8.44 -4.49
CA PRO A 164 6.24 9.37 -5.22
C PRO A 164 4.93 8.75 -5.73
N GLY A 165 3.86 9.53 -5.76
CA GLY A 165 2.54 9.15 -6.27
C GLY A 165 1.61 8.48 -5.26
N ILE A 166 2.10 8.08 -4.08
CA ILE A 166 1.27 7.41 -3.08
C ILE A 166 0.31 8.41 -2.40
N GLY A 167 -0.98 8.04 -2.32
CA GLY A 167 -2.00 8.79 -1.59
C GLY A 167 -1.87 8.72 -0.07
N VAL A 168 -2.15 9.83 0.61
CA VAL A 168 -2.09 9.94 2.09
C VAL A 168 -3.05 8.97 2.78
N ALA A 169 -4.31 8.95 2.34
CA ALA A 169 -5.37 8.24 3.05
C ALA A 169 -5.16 6.72 3.09
N GLY A 170 -4.97 6.09 1.93
CA GLY A 170 -4.78 4.64 1.84
C GLY A 170 -3.53 4.18 2.60
N LEU A 171 -2.40 4.86 2.41
CA LEU A 171 -1.16 4.54 3.11
C LEU A 171 -1.35 4.61 4.63
N THR A 172 -1.94 5.70 5.12
CA THR A 172 -2.13 5.93 6.56
C THR A 172 -3.10 4.92 7.17
N LEU A 173 -4.26 4.71 6.54
CA LEU A 173 -5.32 3.84 7.09
C LEU A 173 -4.98 2.35 7.03
N GLY A 174 -3.99 1.95 6.22
CA GLY A 174 -3.46 0.57 6.19
C GLY A 174 -2.21 0.36 7.07
N GLY A 175 -1.59 1.41 7.61
CA GLY A 175 -0.33 1.31 8.37
C GLY A 175 0.61 2.46 8.07
N GLY A 176 1.33 2.32 6.96
CA GLY A 176 2.28 3.29 6.45
C GLY A 176 3.68 3.10 7.00
N TYR A 177 4.51 2.39 6.25
CA TYR A 177 5.95 2.30 6.50
C TYR A 177 6.67 3.49 5.86
N SER A 178 7.49 4.17 6.65
CA SER A 178 8.19 5.40 6.29
C SER A 178 9.71 5.25 6.42
N PHE A 179 10.45 6.16 5.78
CA PHE A 179 11.88 6.35 6.04
C PHE A 179 12.14 6.72 7.51
N LEU A 180 11.16 7.33 8.17
CA LEU A 180 11.25 7.77 9.56
C LEU A 180 10.69 6.75 10.56
N SER A 181 10.25 5.56 10.12
CA SER A 181 9.51 4.64 11.00
C SER A 181 10.34 4.06 12.13
N SER A 182 11.63 3.88 11.94
CA SER A 182 12.55 3.51 13.02
C SER A 182 12.61 4.55 14.15
N GLN A 183 12.41 5.84 13.83
CA GLN A 183 12.47 6.91 14.81
C GLN A 183 11.12 7.17 15.49
N TYR A 184 10.01 6.98 14.76
CA TYR A 184 8.69 7.47 15.19
C TYR A 184 7.52 6.50 14.96
N GLY A 185 7.78 5.26 14.52
CA GLY A 185 6.74 4.25 14.24
C GLY A 185 6.08 4.38 12.86
N LEU A 186 4.95 3.71 12.68
CA LEU A 186 4.20 3.77 11.42
C LEU A 186 3.55 5.15 11.23
N THR A 187 3.15 5.48 10.00
CA THR A 187 2.37 6.70 9.72
C THR A 187 1.13 6.77 10.60
N LEU A 188 0.43 5.65 10.82
CA LEU A 188 -0.72 5.59 11.73
C LEU A 188 -0.41 5.86 13.21
N ASP A 189 0.85 5.76 13.65
CA ASP A 189 1.29 6.06 15.03
C ASP A 189 1.49 7.57 15.25
N ASN A 190 1.56 8.28 14.12
CA ASN A 190 1.82 9.71 14.06
C ASN A 190 0.56 10.52 13.79
N VAL A 191 -0.61 9.89 13.72
CA VAL A 191 -1.89 10.60 13.71
C VAL A 191 -2.30 10.99 15.13
N ALA A 192 -2.73 12.23 15.31
CA ALA A 192 -3.31 12.77 16.54
C ALA A 192 -4.84 12.85 16.50
N GLY A 193 -5.44 12.85 15.30
CA GLY A 193 -6.89 12.85 15.11
C GLY A 193 -7.29 12.70 13.64
N TYR A 194 -8.54 12.27 13.43
CA TYR A 194 -9.16 12.14 12.12
C TYR A 194 -10.46 12.96 12.07
N GLU A 195 -10.72 13.65 10.98
CA GLU A 195 -12.09 14.04 10.62
C GLU A 195 -12.69 12.90 9.80
N LEU A 196 -13.74 12.28 10.33
CA LEU A 196 -14.37 11.08 9.78
C LEU A 196 -15.81 11.38 9.45
N VAL A 197 -16.25 10.93 8.28
CA VAL A 197 -17.66 10.86 7.91
C VAL A 197 -18.13 9.42 8.09
N LEU A 198 -19.01 9.22 9.07
CA LEU A 198 -19.58 7.93 9.40
C LEU A 198 -20.53 7.44 8.29
N PRO A 199 -20.82 6.13 8.22
CA PRO A 199 -21.68 5.54 7.19
C PRO A 199 -23.10 6.14 7.14
N ASN A 200 -23.61 6.62 8.28
CA ASN A 200 -24.89 7.32 8.37
C ASN A 200 -24.85 8.80 7.93
N GLY A 201 -23.67 9.28 7.51
CA GLY A 201 -23.42 10.65 7.05
C GLY A 201 -23.05 11.67 8.14
N THR A 202 -22.87 11.24 9.39
CA THR A 202 -22.44 12.13 10.48
C THR A 202 -20.95 12.44 10.38
N VAL A 203 -20.60 13.73 10.41
CA VAL A 203 -19.20 14.18 10.51
C VAL A 203 -18.78 14.20 11.97
N THR A 204 -17.66 13.57 12.30
CA THR A 204 -17.11 13.53 13.66
C THR A 204 -15.58 13.67 13.64
N THR A 205 -15.02 14.01 14.80
CA THR A 205 -13.58 13.94 15.04
C THR A 205 -13.28 12.70 15.88
N VAL A 206 -12.37 11.85 15.41
CA VAL A 206 -11.92 10.64 16.12
C VAL A 206 -10.52 10.89 16.68
N THR A 207 -10.36 10.66 17.98
CA THR A 207 -9.10 10.80 18.72
C THR A 207 -8.83 9.53 19.53
N SER A 208 -7.76 9.50 20.33
CA SER A 208 -7.47 8.38 21.23
C SER A 208 -8.54 8.10 22.29
N GLU A 209 -9.47 9.04 22.52
CA GLU A 209 -10.60 8.83 23.44
C GLU A 209 -11.72 7.96 22.84
N ASP A 210 -11.71 7.79 21.51
CA ASP A 210 -12.72 7.03 20.76
C ASP A 210 -12.23 5.59 20.50
N ASP A 211 -11.96 4.82 21.55
CA ASP A 211 -11.16 3.57 21.53
C ASP A 211 -11.40 2.67 20.30
N ASP A 212 -12.65 2.35 19.99
CA ASP A 212 -13.01 1.45 18.89
C ASP A 212 -12.76 2.05 17.49
N LEU A 213 -13.20 3.29 17.23
CA LEU A 213 -12.94 3.95 15.94
C LEU A 213 -11.45 4.29 15.78
N TRP A 214 -10.80 4.70 16.87
CA TRP A 214 -9.37 4.96 16.91
C TRP A 214 -8.56 3.71 16.56
N PHE A 215 -8.93 2.56 17.14
CA PHE A 215 -8.33 1.27 16.81
C PHE A 215 -8.57 0.89 15.34
N GLY A 216 -9.82 0.99 14.87
CA GLY A 216 -10.24 0.57 13.53
C GLY A 216 -9.57 1.38 12.41
N LEU A 217 -9.52 2.71 12.52
CA LEU A 217 -8.91 3.58 11.51
C LEU A 217 -7.39 3.40 11.40
N ARG A 218 -6.74 2.80 12.40
CA ARG A 218 -5.31 2.54 12.42
C ARG A 218 -5.03 1.13 11.90
N GLY A 219 -5.23 0.94 10.60
CA GLY A 219 -4.90 -0.31 9.87
C GLY A 219 -6.10 -0.98 9.18
N GLY A 220 -7.34 -0.64 9.55
CA GLY A 220 -8.55 -1.25 9.00
C GLY A 220 -9.13 -0.58 7.75
N LEU A 221 -8.39 0.35 7.14
CA LEU A 221 -8.73 0.98 5.86
C LEU A 221 -10.11 1.68 5.87
N ASN A 222 -10.90 1.54 4.82
CA ASN A 222 -12.13 2.31 4.57
C ASN A 222 -13.39 1.72 5.23
N ASN A 223 -13.27 0.74 6.13
CA ASN A 223 -14.42 -0.01 6.63
C ASN A 223 -15.34 0.79 7.56
N PHE A 224 -14.85 1.86 8.20
CA PHE A 224 -15.56 2.55 9.28
C PHE A 224 -16.13 3.92 8.87
N GLY A 225 -15.97 4.29 7.60
CA GLY A 225 -16.38 5.58 7.06
C GLY A 225 -15.31 6.17 6.13
N ILE A 226 -15.49 7.44 5.75
CA ILE A 226 -14.57 8.16 4.88
C ILE A 226 -13.85 9.24 5.68
N VAL A 227 -12.53 9.11 5.83
CA VAL A 227 -11.70 10.16 6.42
C VAL A 227 -11.51 11.29 5.42
N THR A 228 -11.78 12.52 5.83
CA THR A 228 -11.63 13.74 5.03
C THR A 228 -10.35 14.50 5.35
N LYS A 229 -9.87 14.41 6.60
CA LYS A 229 -8.68 15.10 7.11
C LYS A 229 -7.96 14.27 8.16
N PHE A 230 -6.64 14.25 8.08
CA PHE A 230 -5.73 13.66 9.05
C PHE A 230 -5.00 14.79 9.80
N ILE A 231 -4.85 14.65 11.11
CA ILE A 231 -4.04 15.56 11.93
C ILE A 231 -2.77 14.81 12.30
N PHE A 232 -1.66 15.08 11.62
CA PHE A 232 -0.39 14.41 11.88
C PHE A 232 0.44 15.18 12.90
N LYS A 233 1.19 14.48 13.75
CA LYS A 233 2.33 15.05 14.49
C LYS A 233 3.41 15.46 13.50
N SER A 234 4.10 16.56 13.75
CA SER A 234 5.24 17.00 12.96
C SER A 234 6.53 17.02 13.76
N TYR A 235 7.64 16.81 13.05
CA TYR A 235 8.98 16.69 13.59
C TYR A 235 9.89 17.66 12.87
N SER A 236 10.90 18.18 13.57
CA SER A 236 11.93 19.01 12.94
C SER A 236 12.60 18.22 11.81
N GLN A 237 12.72 18.83 10.63
CA GLN A 237 13.35 18.19 9.47
C GLN A 237 14.46 19.08 8.93
N GLY A 238 15.65 18.50 8.82
CA GLY A 238 16.78 19.09 8.10
C GLY A 238 17.10 18.30 6.84
N ASN A 239 18.29 18.56 6.29
CA ASN A 239 18.80 17.78 5.17
C ASN A 239 19.02 16.32 5.58
N VAL A 240 18.77 15.45 4.62
CA VAL A 240 18.98 14.00 4.71
C VAL A 240 20.15 13.62 3.81
N TRP A 241 20.71 12.43 4.03
CA TRP A 241 21.70 11.83 3.14
C TRP A 241 21.13 10.56 2.54
N GLY A 242 21.27 10.36 1.24
CA GLY A 242 20.73 9.18 0.61
C GLY A 242 20.90 9.15 -0.89
N GLY A 243 20.41 8.07 -1.48
CA GLY A 243 20.38 7.85 -2.92
C GLY A 243 20.27 6.35 -3.22
N ILE A 244 20.40 5.99 -4.49
CA ILE A 244 20.33 4.60 -4.94
C ILE A 244 21.64 4.21 -5.61
N ARG A 245 22.21 3.08 -5.21
CA ARG A 245 23.33 2.43 -5.92
C ARG A 245 22.88 1.13 -6.54
N PHE A 246 23.39 0.84 -7.73
CA PHE A 246 23.07 -0.37 -8.47
C PHE A 246 24.29 -1.28 -8.53
N TYR A 247 24.05 -2.57 -8.46
CA TYR A 247 25.06 -3.61 -8.35
C TYR A 247 24.77 -4.73 -9.34
N SER A 248 25.83 -5.29 -9.91
CA SER A 248 25.75 -6.49 -10.75
C SER A 248 25.46 -7.74 -9.90
N ASP A 249 24.93 -8.77 -10.55
CA ASP A 249 24.63 -10.07 -9.96
C ASP A 249 25.80 -10.70 -9.19
N ASN A 250 27.03 -10.51 -9.65
CA ASN A 250 28.24 -11.02 -8.99
C ASN A 250 28.55 -10.36 -7.62
N GLN A 251 27.82 -9.33 -7.22
CA GLN A 251 27.93 -8.70 -5.90
C GLN A 251 26.87 -9.19 -4.90
N LEU A 252 25.94 -10.05 -5.30
CA LEU A 252 24.80 -10.44 -4.45
C LEU A 252 25.22 -11.09 -3.13
N ASP A 253 26.31 -11.86 -3.10
CA ASP A 253 26.82 -12.42 -1.85
C ASP A 253 27.32 -11.34 -0.88
N ALA A 254 28.01 -10.32 -1.38
CA ALA A 254 28.46 -9.20 -0.55
C ALA A 254 27.27 -8.36 -0.06
N ILE A 255 26.25 -8.15 -0.90
CA ILE A 255 25.01 -7.46 -0.53
C ILE A 255 24.25 -8.24 0.54
N LYS A 256 24.15 -9.57 0.41
CA LYS A 256 23.55 -10.48 1.39
C LYS A 256 24.23 -10.37 2.75
N GLU A 257 25.57 -10.42 2.77
CA GLU A 257 26.35 -10.25 4.01
C GLU A 257 26.14 -8.86 4.64
N ALA A 258 26.20 -7.80 3.83
CA ALA A 258 25.98 -6.43 4.29
C ALA A 258 24.57 -6.24 4.86
N LEU A 259 23.53 -6.76 4.20
CA LEU A 259 22.15 -6.71 4.68
C LEU A 259 21.98 -7.48 5.99
N PHE A 260 22.57 -8.67 6.10
CA PHE A 260 22.49 -9.47 7.32
C PHE A 260 23.10 -8.74 8.53
N LYS A 261 24.28 -8.10 8.34
CA LYS A 261 24.90 -7.27 9.38
C LYS A 261 24.10 -6.02 9.68
N TYR A 262 23.62 -5.32 8.64
CA TYR A 262 22.89 -4.06 8.76
C TYR A 262 21.63 -4.17 9.63
N GLN A 263 20.94 -5.31 9.59
CA GLN A 263 19.74 -5.55 10.43
C GLN A 263 20.06 -5.53 11.94
N GLN A 264 21.33 -5.64 12.33
CA GLN A 264 21.78 -5.53 13.71
C GLN A 264 22.23 -4.12 14.09
N LYS A 265 21.99 -3.12 13.23
CA LYS A 265 22.35 -1.72 13.49
C LYS A 265 21.70 -1.21 14.78
N ASN A 266 22.34 -0.19 15.35
CA ASN A 266 21.79 0.56 16.48
C ASN A 266 21.76 2.05 16.13
N ASP A 267 21.12 2.36 15.01
CA ASP A 267 20.96 3.72 14.50
C ASP A 267 19.60 3.86 13.81
N THR A 268 18.65 4.49 14.50
CA THR A 268 17.26 4.61 14.04
C THR A 268 17.10 5.63 12.91
N ARG A 269 18.10 6.47 12.62
CA ARG A 269 18.09 7.40 11.48
C ARG A 269 18.37 6.70 10.16
N ALA A 270 18.98 5.53 10.22
CA ALA A 270 19.42 4.79 9.06
C ALA A 270 18.31 3.89 8.50
N LYS A 271 18.12 3.92 7.18
CA LYS A 271 17.26 3.00 6.43
C LYS A 271 17.94 2.53 5.15
N VAL A 272 17.81 1.25 4.86
CA VAL A 272 18.16 0.62 3.58
C VAL A 272 16.98 -0.17 3.06
N ASP A 273 16.74 -0.12 1.75
CA ASP A 273 15.92 -1.09 1.02
C ASP A 273 16.80 -1.78 -0.03
N VAL A 274 16.75 -3.11 -0.12
CA VAL A 274 17.46 -3.88 -1.15
C VAL A 274 16.44 -4.41 -2.15
N SER A 275 16.50 -3.92 -3.38
CA SER A 275 15.61 -4.32 -4.47
C SER A 275 16.32 -5.28 -5.42
N LEU A 276 15.75 -6.47 -5.60
CA LEU A 276 16.10 -7.39 -6.67
C LEU A 276 15.10 -7.19 -7.79
N SER A 277 15.57 -6.89 -9.00
CA SER A 277 14.70 -6.66 -10.16
C SER A 277 15.09 -7.53 -11.33
N TYR A 278 14.10 -8.13 -12.00
CA TYR A 278 14.31 -8.92 -13.21
C TYR A 278 13.60 -8.25 -14.38
N SER A 279 14.38 -7.78 -15.35
CA SER A 279 13.87 -7.15 -16.56
C SER A 279 14.82 -7.40 -17.74
N SER A 280 14.28 -7.52 -18.96
CA SER A 280 15.05 -7.80 -20.18
C SER A 280 16.08 -8.94 -20.05
N GLY A 281 15.71 -10.05 -19.39
CA GLY A 281 16.56 -11.22 -19.17
C GLY A 281 17.66 -11.05 -18.13
N GLN A 282 17.73 -9.91 -17.44
CA GLN A 282 18.79 -9.57 -16.50
C GLN A 282 18.25 -9.39 -15.08
N LEU A 283 19.02 -9.90 -14.12
CA LEU A 283 18.86 -9.59 -12.71
C LEU A 283 19.70 -8.35 -12.37
N LEU A 284 19.08 -7.36 -11.74
CA LEU A 284 19.72 -6.16 -11.25
C LEU A 284 19.44 -6.03 -9.76
N CYS A 285 20.47 -5.69 -8.97
CA CYS A 285 20.31 -5.33 -7.57
C CYS A 285 20.42 -3.81 -7.42
N ALA A 286 19.51 -3.20 -6.68
CA ALA A 286 19.60 -1.82 -6.25
C ALA A 286 19.55 -1.75 -4.73
N VAL A 287 20.33 -0.85 -4.14
CA VAL A 287 20.28 -0.53 -2.71
C VAL A 287 19.93 0.94 -2.59
N LEU A 288 18.78 1.22 -1.97
CA LEU A 288 18.36 2.55 -1.57
C LEU A 288 18.94 2.82 -0.18
N PHE A 289 19.55 3.99 -0.01
CA PHE A 289 20.05 4.48 1.26
C PHE A 289 19.27 5.72 1.66
N PHE A 290 18.89 5.80 2.94
CA PHE A 290 18.32 6.99 3.54
C PHE A 290 18.86 7.18 4.95
N TYR A 291 19.30 8.39 5.28
CA TYR A 291 19.75 8.76 6.60
C TYR A 291 19.17 10.11 7.00
N ASP A 292 18.44 10.15 8.11
CA ASP A 292 17.78 11.36 8.63
C ASP A 292 18.77 12.31 9.34
N ALA A 293 19.82 12.69 8.62
CA ALA A 293 20.77 13.75 8.93
C ALA A 293 21.73 13.94 7.73
N PRO A 294 22.53 15.02 7.70
CA PRO A 294 23.40 15.30 6.56
C PRO A 294 24.51 14.28 6.30
N THR A 295 24.93 13.48 7.29
CA THR A 295 26.07 12.56 7.15
C THR A 295 25.92 11.34 8.06
N PRO A 296 25.93 10.11 7.52
CA PRO A 296 25.89 8.88 8.30
C PRO A 296 27.21 8.60 9.03
N SER A 297 27.14 7.82 10.12
CA SER A 297 28.30 7.42 10.92
C SER A 297 28.66 5.95 10.70
N GLY A 298 29.15 5.61 9.51
CA GLY A 298 29.70 4.27 9.18
C GLY A 298 28.68 3.13 9.06
N VAL A 299 27.40 3.40 9.34
CA VAL A 299 26.30 2.41 9.30
C VAL A 299 26.09 1.75 7.92
N TYR A 300 26.65 2.34 6.86
CA TYR A 300 26.55 1.83 5.49
C TYR A 300 27.88 1.33 4.92
N ASP A 301 28.97 1.28 5.69
CA ASP A 301 30.31 1.01 5.16
C ASP A 301 30.37 -0.34 4.42
N ASP A 302 29.79 -1.40 5.00
CA ASP A 302 29.70 -2.73 4.37
C ASP A 302 29.02 -2.69 2.98
N PHE A 303 28.05 -1.78 2.77
CA PHE A 303 27.41 -1.60 1.46
C PHE A 303 28.19 -0.66 0.54
N LEU A 304 28.83 0.38 1.10
CA LEU A 304 29.51 1.40 0.34
C LEU A 304 30.84 0.91 -0.25
N ASP A 305 31.49 -0.04 0.42
CA ASP A 305 32.72 -0.70 -0.01
C ASP A 305 32.50 -1.65 -1.20
N ILE A 306 31.27 -2.11 -1.42
CA ILE A 306 30.92 -2.96 -2.57
C ILE A 306 31.00 -2.12 -3.85
N PRO A 307 31.71 -2.56 -4.91
CA PRO A 307 31.75 -1.85 -6.18
C PRO A 307 30.36 -1.75 -6.83
N ALA A 308 29.84 -0.52 -6.97
CA ALA A 308 28.58 -0.28 -7.69
C ALA A 308 28.86 -0.03 -9.17
N ILE A 309 27.93 -0.47 -10.03
CA ILE A 309 27.99 -0.21 -11.47
C ILE A 309 27.51 1.20 -11.83
N LYS A 310 26.59 1.77 -11.04
CA LYS A 310 26.08 3.14 -11.17
C LYS A 310 25.39 3.59 -9.89
N GLY A 311 25.04 4.88 -9.85
CA GLY A 311 24.30 5.49 -8.74
C GLY A 311 25.23 6.20 -7.76
N ASN A 312 24.64 7.08 -6.97
CA ASN A 312 25.33 7.92 -6.02
C ASN A 312 24.46 8.13 -4.77
N VAL A 313 25.11 8.65 -3.74
CA VAL A 313 24.49 9.05 -2.48
C VAL A 313 24.99 10.46 -2.16
N SER A 314 24.09 11.32 -1.71
CA SER A 314 24.41 12.72 -1.44
C SER A 314 23.51 13.29 -0.36
N THR A 315 23.97 14.38 0.25
CA THR A 315 23.14 15.21 1.12
C THR A 315 22.22 16.10 0.30
N THR A 316 20.93 16.08 0.60
CA THR A 316 19.93 16.98 0.00
C THR A 316 18.78 17.21 0.99
N SER A 317 17.76 17.99 0.64
CA SER A 317 16.58 18.09 1.48
C SER A 317 15.73 16.82 1.43
N PHE A 318 14.81 16.65 2.39
CA PHE A 318 13.95 15.46 2.40
C PHE A 318 13.11 15.38 1.13
N PHE A 319 12.51 16.49 0.68
CA PHE A 319 11.67 16.52 -0.51
C PHE A 319 12.45 16.19 -1.78
N ASP A 320 13.65 16.78 -1.95
CA ASP A 320 14.48 16.52 -3.12
C ASP A 320 14.98 15.06 -3.15
N PHE A 321 15.32 14.49 -1.99
CA PHE A 321 15.63 13.05 -1.90
C PHE A 321 14.42 12.21 -2.33
N PHE A 322 13.23 12.50 -1.79
CA PHE A 322 12.00 11.77 -2.11
C PHE A 322 11.66 11.86 -3.61
N GLN A 323 11.77 13.04 -4.23
CA GLN A 323 11.55 13.22 -5.66
C GLN A 323 12.60 12.52 -6.52
N SER A 324 13.84 12.39 -6.04
CA SER A 324 14.92 11.70 -6.77
C SER A 324 14.67 10.20 -6.98
N LEU A 325 13.76 9.60 -6.21
CA LEU A 325 13.35 8.20 -6.36
C LEU A 325 12.52 7.97 -7.64
N GLY A 326 12.03 9.07 -8.24
CA GLY A 326 11.32 9.07 -9.50
C GLY A 326 9.87 8.57 -9.41
N PRO A 327 9.03 8.89 -10.41
CA PRO A 327 7.71 8.31 -10.53
C PRO A 327 7.82 6.82 -10.87
N GLN A 328 6.97 6.00 -10.26
CA GLN A 328 6.73 4.63 -10.70
C GLN A 328 5.79 4.66 -11.91
N GLY A 329 5.95 3.72 -12.86
CA GLY A 329 4.98 3.45 -13.94
C GLY A 329 4.64 4.63 -14.86
N THR A 330 5.32 4.77 -16.00
CA THR A 330 5.13 5.92 -16.92
C THR A 330 4.59 5.57 -18.31
N SER A 331 4.17 4.32 -18.54
CA SER A 331 3.68 3.88 -19.85
C SER A 331 2.15 3.74 -19.93
N ASP A 332 1.59 4.00 -21.12
CA ASP A 332 0.21 3.66 -21.43
C ASP A 332 -0.01 2.14 -21.25
N ASN A 333 -1.15 1.75 -20.67
CA ASN A 333 -1.47 0.35 -20.29
C ASN A 333 -0.48 -0.30 -19.30
N HIS A 334 0.14 0.50 -18.43
CA HIS A 334 0.91 0.00 -17.30
C HIS A 334 0.01 -0.75 -16.31
N ARG A 335 0.22 -2.05 -16.14
CA ARG A 335 -0.50 -2.92 -15.20
C ARG A 335 0.46 -3.33 -14.10
N VAL A 336 -0.01 -3.25 -12.87
CA VAL A 336 0.75 -3.62 -11.68
C VAL A 336 -0.13 -4.44 -10.75
N PHE A 337 0.45 -5.50 -10.20
CA PHE A 337 0.00 -6.14 -8.98
C PHE A 337 1.15 -6.18 -7.99
N GLU A 338 0.80 -6.08 -6.72
CA GLU A 338 1.71 -6.21 -5.61
C GLU A 338 1.19 -7.30 -4.67
N ASP A 339 2.12 -8.01 -4.06
CA ASP A 339 1.87 -8.89 -2.93
C ASP A 339 2.98 -8.68 -1.89
N THR A 340 2.84 -9.29 -0.71
CA THR A 340 3.83 -9.16 0.35
C THR A 340 4.29 -10.51 0.87
N ALA A 341 5.58 -10.58 1.23
CA ALA A 341 6.20 -11.72 1.90
C ALA A 341 6.83 -11.26 3.21
N SER A 342 6.00 -11.05 4.23
CA SER A 342 6.46 -10.64 5.54
C SER A 342 7.36 -11.71 6.17
N VAL A 343 8.56 -11.31 6.60
CA VAL A 343 9.53 -12.14 7.32
C VAL A 343 9.97 -11.45 8.62
N ILE A 344 10.67 -12.17 9.50
CA ILE A 344 11.20 -11.61 10.76
C ILE A 344 12.64 -11.11 10.57
N GLN A 345 13.40 -11.78 9.70
CA GLN A 345 14.77 -11.38 9.35
C GLN A 345 15.12 -11.82 7.93
N TYR A 346 16.02 -11.08 7.28
CA TYR A 346 16.71 -11.47 6.06
C TYR A 346 18.02 -12.17 6.42
N SER A 347 17.92 -13.44 6.84
CA SER A 347 19.09 -14.31 6.94
C SER A 347 19.66 -14.62 5.55
N PRO A 348 20.90 -15.16 5.45
CA PRO A 348 21.45 -15.59 4.17
C PRO A 348 20.53 -16.57 3.43
N ALA A 349 19.91 -17.52 4.14
CA ALA A 349 18.99 -18.49 3.53
C ALA A 349 17.71 -17.84 3.00
N VAL A 350 17.13 -16.88 3.73
CA VAL A 350 15.97 -16.14 3.25
C VAL A 350 16.32 -15.25 2.07
N PHE A 351 17.45 -14.54 2.11
CA PHE A 351 17.92 -13.74 0.97
C PHE A 351 18.10 -14.60 -0.28
N ASP A 352 18.73 -15.77 -0.16
CA ASP A 352 18.92 -16.69 -1.27
C ASP A 352 17.58 -17.18 -1.84
N ALA A 353 16.56 -17.37 -0.99
CA ALA A 353 15.20 -17.69 -1.46
C ALA A 353 14.60 -16.57 -2.32
N PHE A 354 14.80 -15.29 -1.97
CA PHE A 354 14.38 -14.17 -2.82
C PHE A 354 15.10 -14.19 -4.17
N VAL A 355 16.43 -14.38 -4.17
CA VAL A 355 17.25 -14.47 -5.39
C VAL A 355 16.81 -15.63 -6.28
N ASP A 356 16.53 -16.79 -5.70
CA ASP A 356 16.05 -17.96 -6.43
C ASP A 356 14.68 -17.71 -7.06
N GLN A 357 13.73 -17.18 -6.29
CA GLN A 357 12.37 -16.92 -6.78
C GLN A 357 12.37 -15.90 -7.92
N ILE A 358 13.09 -14.79 -7.80
CA ILE A 358 13.12 -13.77 -8.86
C ILE A 358 13.77 -14.31 -10.14
N ASN A 359 14.80 -15.14 -10.04
CA ASN A 359 15.41 -15.80 -11.20
C ASN A 359 14.48 -16.82 -11.86
N ILE A 360 13.80 -17.64 -11.07
CA ILE A 360 12.88 -18.67 -11.57
C ILE A 360 11.69 -18.02 -12.27
N TRP A 361 11.01 -17.11 -11.60
CA TRP A 361 9.80 -16.48 -12.11
C TRP A 361 10.07 -15.42 -13.16
N GLY A 362 11.16 -14.65 -13.02
CA GLY A 362 11.59 -13.70 -14.02
C GLY A 362 11.79 -14.36 -15.39
N ARG A 363 12.54 -15.47 -15.44
CA ARG A 363 12.70 -16.26 -16.69
C ARG A 363 11.39 -16.83 -17.22
N ARG A 364 10.53 -17.35 -16.33
CA ARG A 364 9.25 -17.97 -16.73
C ARG A 364 8.29 -16.96 -17.32
N LEU A 365 8.12 -15.81 -16.66
CA LEU A 365 7.16 -14.79 -17.07
C LEU A 365 7.65 -14.04 -18.31
N GLN A 366 8.95 -13.77 -18.43
CA GLN A 366 9.49 -13.16 -19.66
C GLN A 366 9.47 -14.09 -20.87
N ALA A 367 9.43 -15.41 -20.67
CA ALA A 367 9.17 -16.34 -21.76
C ALA A 367 7.71 -16.27 -22.27
N LEU A 368 6.78 -15.71 -21.49
CA LEU A 368 5.39 -15.45 -21.89
C LEU A 368 5.25 -14.06 -22.53
N ASP A 369 5.88 -13.04 -21.96
CA ASP A 369 5.91 -11.68 -22.47
C ASP A 369 7.19 -10.97 -22.00
N GLU A 370 8.04 -10.57 -22.94
CA GLU A 370 9.35 -9.96 -22.67
C GLU A 370 9.27 -8.62 -21.92
N ASN A 371 8.10 -7.97 -21.93
CA ASN A 371 7.88 -6.69 -21.26
C ASN A 371 7.52 -6.85 -19.76
N VAL A 372 7.40 -8.09 -19.28
CA VAL A 372 7.13 -8.32 -17.85
C VAL A 372 8.38 -7.98 -17.04
N ALA A 373 8.19 -7.14 -16.02
CA ALA A 373 9.20 -6.79 -15.03
C ALA A 373 8.76 -7.23 -13.63
N LEU A 374 9.73 -7.67 -12.83
CA LEU A 374 9.52 -8.09 -11.45
C LEU A 374 10.47 -7.29 -10.55
N ALA A 375 9.99 -6.88 -9.38
CA ALA A 375 10.82 -6.35 -8.31
C ALA A 375 10.43 -7.03 -6.99
N LEU A 376 11.42 -7.61 -6.29
CA LEU A 376 11.26 -8.06 -4.91
C LEU A 376 12.11 -7.16 -4.02
N VAL A 377 11.48 -6.44 -3.09
CA VAL A 377 12.13 -5.45 -2.23
C VAL A 377 12.20 -5.99 -0.81
N LEU A 378 13.42 -6.03 -0.28
CA LEU A 378 13.72 -6.41 1.10
C LEU A 378 13.83 -5.12 1.93
N GLU A 379 12.97 -4.99 2.93
CA GLU A 379 12.74 -3.76 3.68
C GLU A 379 13.01 -3.98 5.17
N PRO A 380 14.30 -4.03 5.60
CA PRO A 380 14.62 -4.21 7.01
C PRO A 380 14.19 -2.98 7.81
N PHE A 381 13.63 -3.22 8.99
CA PHE A 381 13.29 -2.21 9.97
C PHE A 381 13.94 -2.55 11.33
N ASP A 382 13.94 -1.59 12.25
CA ASP A 382 14.48 -1.87 13.59
C ASP A 382 13.53 -2.77 14.39
N LYS A 383 14.13 -3.61 15.26
CA LYS A 383 13.43 -4.61 16.07
C LYS A 383 12.32 -4.04 16.96
N ASP A 384 12.37 -2.75 17.26
CA ASP A 384 11.45 -2.01 18.12
C ASP A 384 10.56 -1.04 17.34
N ILE A 385 10.44 -1.17 16.01
CA ILE A 385 9.62 -0.30 15.14
C ILE A 385 8.19 -0.09 15.65
N PHE A 386 7.56 -1.10 16.24
CA PHE A 386 6.18 -0.99 16.73
C PHE A 386 6.04 -0.49 18.17
N SER A 387 7.15 -0.22 18.86
CA SER A 387 7.16 0.30 20.24
C SER A 387 6.71 1.77 20.36
N HIS A 388 6.67 2.48 19.23
CA HIS A 388 6.30 3.91 19.16
C HIS A 388 4.79 4.16 19.23
N GLY A 389 3.96 3.12 19.13
CA GLY A 389 2.51 3.24 19.07
C GLY A 389 1.76 2.33 20.04
N THR A 390 0.49 2.65 20.26
CA THR A 390 -0.46 1.82 21.01
C THR A 390 -1.12 0.78 20.11
N ALA A 391 -1.94 -0.10 20.71
CA ALA A 391 -2.76 -1.07 19.97
C ALA A 391 -3.53 -0.41 18.80
N SER A 392 -3.59 -1.13 17.69
CA SER A 392 -4.18 -0.70 16.42
C SER A 392 -4.63 -1.94 15.64
N ALA A 393 -5.45 -1.75 14.59
CA ALA A 393 -5.90 -2.85 13.74
C ALA A 393 -4.71 -3.59 13.09
N TYR A 394 -3.76 -2.84 12.52
CA TYR A 394 -2.49 -3.33 12.00
C TYR A 394 -1.30 -2.61 12.66
N PRO A 395 -0.18 -3.29 12.95
CA PRO A 395 -0.05 -4.75 12.95
C PRO A 395 -0.84 -5.35 14.13
N PRO A 396 -1.30 -6.60 14.01
CA PRO A 396 -2.09 -7.24 15.05
C PRO A 396 -1.28 -7.65 16.28
N ASP A 397 0.03 -7.83 16.09
CA ASP A 397 1.00 -8.01 17.16
C ASP A 397 2.08 -6.93 17.02
N ARG A 398 2.27 -6.15 18.08
CA ARG A 398 3.27 -5.08 18.17
C ARG A 398 4.51 -5.49 18.99
N SER A 399 4.54 -6.71 19.52
CA SER A 399 5.66 -7.21 20.32
C SER A 399 6.83 -7.72 19.47
N HIS A 400 6.63 -7.92 18.17
CA HIS A 400 7.64 -8.40 17.23
C HIS A 400 7.72 -7.45 16.02
N ALA A 401 8.94 -7.09 15.60
CA ALA A 401 9.13 -6.42 14.32
C ALA A 401 8.81 -7.36 13.16
N ILE A 402 8.35 -6.77 12.06
CA ILE A 402 8.00 -7.46 10.81
C ILE A 402 8.71 -6.72 9.69
N PHE A 403 9.32 -7.45 8.76
CA PHE A 403 9.89 -6.89 7.53
C PHE A 403 8.96 -7.19 6.36
N PRO A 404 8.14 -6.20 5.94
CA PRO A 404 7.03 -6.38 5.01
C PRO A 404 7.52 -6.36 3.55
N SER A 405 8.32 -7.34 3.14
CA SER A 405 8.86 -7.35 1.77
C SER A 405 7.77 -7.12 0.73
N SER A 406 8.03 -6.19 -0.19
CA SER A 406 7.16 -5.87 -1.32
C SER A 406 7.54 -6.73 -2.53
N LEU A 407 6.55 -7.33 -3.17
CA LEU A 407 6.71 -8.11 -4.39
C LEU A 407 5.85 -7.46 -5.48
N THR A 408 6.46 -6.75 -6.41
CA THR A 408 5.75 -5.96 -7.43
C THR A 408 6.02 -6.51 -8.82
N PHE A 409 4.96 -6.80 -9.57
CA PHE A 409 5.05 -7.18 -10.98
C PHE A 409 4.45 -6.10 -11.84
N GLU A 410 5.08 -5.85 -12.98
CA GLU A 410 4.63 -4.88 -13.99
C GLU A 410 4.52 -5.56 -15.35
N TRP A 411 3.42 -5.33 -16.07
CA TRP A 411 3.19 -5.86 -17.41
C TRP A 411 2.17 -4.99 -18.18
N SER A 412 1.88 -5.36 -19.43
CA SER A 412 0.87 -4.64 -20.24
C SER A 412 -0.25 -5.53 -20.77
N ASN A 413 0.01 -6.82 -20.98
CA ASN A 413 -0.98 -7.75 -21.54
C ASN A 413 -1.99 -8.23 -20.48
N ALA A 414 -3.23 -7.73 -20.52
CA ALA A 414 -4.30 -8.08 -19.58
C ALA A 414 -4.66 -9.58 -19.54
N SER A 415 -4.36 -10.36 -20.59
CA SER A 415 -4.58 -11.82 -20.56
C SER A 415 -3.68 -12.55 -19.57
N LEU A 416 -2.66 -11.88 -19.02
CA LEU A 416 -1.73 -12.45 -18.04
C LEU A 416 -2.09 -12.16 -16.59
N ASP A 417 -3.16 -11.42 -16.29
CA ASP A 417 -3.49 -10.98 -14.93
C ASP A 417 -3.56 -12.15 -13.94
N ASP A 418 -4.28 -13.22 -14.28
CA ASP A 418 -4.39 -14.43 -13.44
C ASP A 418 -3.03 -15.12 -13.26
N THR A 419 -2.18 -15.08 -14.29
CA THR A 419 -0.82 -15.65 -14.23
C THR A 419 0.07 -14.85 -13.28
N MET A 420 -0.03 -13.51 -13.32
CA MET A 420 0.72 -12.62 -12.43
C MET A 420 0.30 -12.80 -10.98
N ALA A 421 -1.02 -12.81 -10.71
CA ALA A 421 -1.57 -13.05 -9.38
C ALA A 421 -1.17 -14.44 -8.83
N PHE A 422 -1.20 -15.48 -9.68
CA PHE A 422 -0.74 -16.81 -9.29
C PHE A 422 0.75 -16.84 -8.96
N ALA A 423 1.58 -16.23 -9.79
CA ALA A 423 3.03 -16.20 -9.61
C ALA A 423 3.43 -15.42 -8.35
N LEU A 424 2.82 -14.26 -8.08
CA LEU A 424 3.03 -13.50 -6.84
C LEU A 424 2.78 -14.34 -5.59
N ARG A 425 1.62 -15.01 -5.51
CA ARG A 425 1.28 -15.90 -4.38
C ARG A 425 2.27 -17.05 -4.24
N ASN A 426 2.75 -17.62 -5.35
CA ASN A 426 3.74 -18.70 -5.30
C ASN A 426 5.09 -18.21 -4.76
N ILE A 427 5.53 -17.02 -5.17
CA ILE A 427 6.76 -16.40 -4.64
C ILE A 427 6.62 -16.13 -3.15
N SER A 428 5.52 -15.46 -2.73
CA SER A 428 5.28 -15.15 -1.32
C SER A 428 5.27 -16.40 -0.45
N ASN A 429 4.53 -17.44 -0.86
CA ASN A 429 4.49 -18.72 -0.15
C ASN A 429 5.85 -19.42 -0.09
N SER A 430 6.65 -19.34 -1.16
CA SER A 430 8.00 -19.95 -1.20
C SER A 430 8.96 -19.24 -0.25
N ILE A 431 8.93 -17.90 -0.21
CA ILE A 431 9.72 -17.09 0.72
C ILE A 431 9.31 -17.40 2.16
N ARG A 432 8.00 -17.45 2.45
CA ARG A 432 7.48 -17.78 3.77
C ARG A 432 7.91 -19.19 4.21
N ALA A 433 7.89 -20.17 3.30
CA ALA A 433 8.38 -21.51 3.56
C ALA A 433 9.89 -21.55 3.83
N ALA A 434 10.68 -20.74 3.12
CA ALA A 434 12.11 -20.61 3.38
C ALA A 434 12.40 -19.98 4.75
N ALA A 435 11.65 -18.96 5.14
CA ALA A 435 11.76 -18.35 6.48
C ALA A 435 11.40 -19.35 7.60
N LEU A 436 10.35 -20.17 7.41
CA LEU A 436 10.02 -21.26 8.33
C LEU A 436 11.14 -22.30 8.43
N ALA A 437 11.72 -22.69 7.29
CA ALA A 437 12.84 -23.65 7.25
C ALA A 437 14.12 -23.08 7.90
N ASP A 438 14.29 -21.75 7.85
CA ASP A 438 15.34 -21.00 8.54
C ASP A 438 15.07 -20.84 10.06
N GLY A 439 13.94 -21.35 10.55
CA GLY A 439 13.58 -21.33 11.97
C GLY A 439 12.92 -20.04 12.45
N GLN A 440 12.44 -19.19 11.54
CA GLN A 440 11.72 -17.97 11.90
C GLN A 440 10.26 -18.26 12.28
N ASP A 441 9.77 -17.58 13.32
CA ASP A 441 8.37 -17.63 13.70
C ASP A 441 7.53 -16.64 12.88
N VAL A 442 7.27 -17.01 11.63
CA VAL A 442 6.47 -16.18 10.71
C VAL A 442 4.96 -16.18 11.03
N SER A 443 4.51 -16.85 12.10
CA SER A 443 3.13 -16.72 12.57
C SER A 443 2.84 -15.30 13.10
N HIS A 444 3.88 -14.59 13.55
CA HIS A 444 3.83 -13.19 13.94
C HIS A 444 4.13 -12.21 12.78
N ALA A 445 4.48 -12.72 11.60
CA ALA A 445 4.77 -11.90 10.42
C ALA A 445 3.49 -11.61 9.63
N ALA A 446 2.64 -10.75 10.18
CA ALA A 446 1.41 -10.31 9.53
C ALA A 446 1.68 -9.69 8.15
N LEU A 447 0.83 -9.98 7.18
CA LEU A 447 0.91 -9.42 5.84
C LEU A 447 0.44 -7.96 5.85
N TYR A 448 1.19 -7.08 5.20
CA TYR A 448 0.87 -5.66 5.17
C TYR A 448 -0.33 -5.37 4.24
N PRO A 449 -1.47 -4.88 4.74
CA PRO A 449 -2.71 -4.79 3.95
C PRO A 449 -2.66 -3.81 2.76
N ASN A 450 -1.70 -2.89 2.72
CA ASN A 450 -1.50 -2.01 1.56
C ASN A 450 -0.74 -2.68 0.41
N TYR A 451 -0.02 -3.79 0.66
CA TYR A 451 0.67 -4.58 -0.36
C TYR A 451 -0.06 -5.88 -0.69
N ALA A 452 -0.80 -6.44 0.28
CA ALA A 452 -1.42 -7.75 0.13
C ALA A 452 -2.31 -7.84 -1.13
N LEU A 453 -2.08 -8.89 -1.92
CA LEU A 453 -2.85 -9.14 -3.13
C LEU A 453 -4.30 -9.50 -2.78
N PHE A 454 -5.27 -9.07 -3.59
CA PHE A 454 -6.68 -9.40 -3.41
C PHE A 454 -6.90 -10.90 -3.12
N GLY A 455 -7.90 -11.20 -2.28
CA GLY A 455 -8.17 -12.57 -1.84
C GLY A 455 -7.24 -13.10 -0.73
N THR A 456 -6.28 -12.31 -0.26
CA THR A 456 -5.54 -12.60 0.98
C THR A 456 -6.51 -12.72 2.16
N PRO A 457 -6.46 -13.81 2.95
CA PRO A 457 -7.27 -13.95 4.16
C PRO A 457 -7.04 -12.81 5.15
N LEU A 458 -8.10 -12.31 5.78
CA LEU A 458 -8.00 -11.23 6.76
C LEU A 458 -7.17 -11.66 7.97
N GLU A 459 -7.23 -12.94 8.34
CA GLU A 459 -6.49 -13.52 9.45
C GLU A 459 -4.97 -13.44 9.23
N ASP A 460 -4.51 -13.46 7.98
CA ASP A 460 -3.08 -13.32 7.66
C ASP A 460 -2.58 -11.87 7.80
N MET A 461 -3.48 -10.88 7.71
CA MET A 461 -3.15 -9.46 7.87
C MET A 461 -3.44 -8.94 9.28
N TYR A 462 -4.50 -9.43 9.91
CA TYR A 462 -5.08 -8.88 11.15
C TYR A 462 -5.12 -9.89 12.30
N GLY A 463 -4.75 -11.15 12.10
CA GLY A 463 -4.67 -12.16 13.15
C GLY A 463 -5.91 -12.19 14.06
N GLY A 464 -5.68 -12.11 15.37
CA GLY A 464 -6.76 -12.08 16.38
C GLY A 464 -7.66 -10.83 16.35
N ASN A 465 -7.28 -9.78 15.62
CA ASN A 465 -8.05 -8.53 15.56
C ASN A 465 -9.27 -8.61 14.65
N VAL A 466 -9.37 -9.60 13.76
CA VAL A 466 -10.48 -9.73 12.79
C VAL A 466 -11.85 -9.67 13.49
N GLU A 467 -12.02 -10.41 14.59
CA GLU A 467 -13.29 -10.44 15.32
C GLU A 467 -13.61 -9.11 16.01
N ARG A 468 -12.58 -8.36 16.48
CA ARG A 468 -12.79 -7.01 17.02
C ARG A 468 -13.22 -6.06 15.91
N LEU A 469 -12.57 -6.11 14.75
CA LEU A 469 -12.88 -5.25 13.60
C LEU A 469 -14.31 -5.50 13.08
N ARG A 470 -14.76 -6.75 13.03
CA ARG A 470 -16.15 -7.13 12.75
C ARG A 470 -17.14 -6.49 13.69
N LYS A 471 -16.88 -6.56 15.01
CA LYS A 471 -17.76 -5.96 16.03
C LYS A 471 -17.83 -4.44 15.90
N ILE A 472 -16.69 -3.78 15.69
CA ILE A 472 -16.64 -2.33 15.47
C ILE A 472 -17.44 -1.97 14.22
N LYS A 473 -17.21 -2.69 13.11
CA LYS A 473 -17.93 -2.48 11.85
C LYS A 473 -19.44 -2.62 12.04
N ALA A 474 -19.91 -3.68 12.68
CA ALA A 474 -21.33 -3.91 12.93
C ALA A 474 -21.97 -2.83 13.81
N ALA A 475 -21.21 -2.25 14.76
CA ALA A 475 -21.69 -1.18 15.62
C ALA A 475 -21.76 0.18 14.91
N ILE A 476 -20.78 0.50 14.07
CA ILE A 476 -20.67 1.79 13.37
C ILE A 476 -21.47 1.83 12.07
N ASP A 477 -21.61 0.70 11.40
CA ASP A 477 -22.25 0.55 10.09
C ASP A 477 -23.28 -0.60 10.08
N PRO A 478 -24.36 -0.50 10.86
CA PRO A 478 -25.36 -1.57 10.97
C PRO A 478 -26.12 -1.86 9.66
N GLU A 479 -26.17 -0.88 8.75
CA GLU A 479 -26.80 -1.01 7.44
C GLU A 479 -25.79 -1.45 6.36
N ASP A 480 -24.54 -1.71 6.72
CA ASP A 480 -23.47 -2.12 5.82
C ASP A 480 -23.32 -1.23 4.57
N VAL A 481 -23.28 0.09 4.78
CA VAL A 481 -23.08 1.07 3.70
C VAL A 481 -21.64 0.99 3.19
N MET A 482 -20.64 0.91 4.06
CA MET A 482 -19.23 0.73 3.66
C MET A 482 -18.96 -0.67 3.09
N GLY A 483 -19.87 -1.62 3.29
CA GLY A 483 -19.86 -2.90 2.57
C GLY A 483 -20.07 -2.74 1.06
N LEU A 484 -20.79 -1.69 0.64
CA LEU A 484 -20.97 -1.33 -0.77
C LEU A 484 -19.73 -0.70 -1.42
N ALA A 485 -18.77 -0.26 -0.61
CA ALA A 485 -17.50 0.26 -1.11
C ALA A 485 -16.63 -0.89 -1.67
N GLY A 486 -15.59 -0.60 -2.45
CA GLY A 486 -14.49 -1.54 -2.67
C GLY A 486 -13.64 -1.79 -1.40
N GLY A 487 -12.63 -2.64 -1.51
CA GLY A 487 -11.61 -2.89 -0.47
C GLY A 487 -11.85 -4.14 0.39
N TRP A 488 -11.00 -4.35 1.39
CA TRP A 488 -11.15 -5.43 2.36
C TRP A 488 -12.44 -5.28 3.17
N LYS A 489 -13.08 -6.41 3.53
CA LYS A 489 -14.38 -6.46 4.21
C LYS A 489 -14.28 -7.23 5.51
N PHE A 490 -14.73 -6.64 6.62
CA PHE A 490 -14.73 -7.29 7.94
C PHE A 490 -16.06 -7.95 8.26
#